data_AF-A0A7U9Q124-F1
#
_entry.id   AF-A0A7U9Q124-F1
#
_cell.length_a   1.000
_cell.length_b   1.000
_cell.length_c   1.000
_cell.angle_alpha   90.00
_cell.angle_beta   90.00
_cell.angle_gamma   90.00
#
_symmetry.space_group_name_H-M   'P 1'
#
loop_
_entity.id
_entity.type
_entity.pdbx_description
1 polymer ?
#
loop_
_entity_poly.entity_id
_entity_poly.type
_entity_poly.pdbx_seq_one_letter_code
_entity_poly.pdbx_strand_id
1 'polypeptide(L)'
;MGWLRCGPKFSEMETEEERYQRSPQRTEQERQAEQLRCTEMARREWARHREAEEKAQQERRSRVKQVGTLTRLRDGVWETRGWQIDGVDDHEDGVTHRGSLGGLSVQDLCALAHGPRCRCTRGRS
;
A
#
# COMPACT_ATOMS: atom_id res chain seq x y z
N MET A 1 12.38 -25.19 66.37
CA MET A 1 11.13 -25.11 65.58
C MET A 1 11.49 -25.33 64.11
N GLY A 2 11.27 -26.54 63.60
CA GLY A 2 11.66 -26.93 62.24
C GLY A 2 10.58 -26.58 61.22
N TRP A 3 10.95 -25.83 60.18
CA TRP A 3 10.09 -25.51 59.04
C TRP A 3 10.36 -26.52 57.94
N LEU A 4 9.59 -27.61 57.90
CA LEU A 4 9.58 -28.52 56.75
C LEU A 4 8.65 -27.91 55.69
N ARG A 5 9.25 -27.26 54.70
CA ARG A 5 8.58 -26.80 53.48
C ARG A 5 8.15 -28.06 52.71
N CYS A 6 6.87 -28.42 52.80
CA CYS A 6 6.31 -29.51 52.00
C CYS A 6 6.47 -29.16 50.50
N GLY A 7 7.16 -30.02 49.76
CA GLY A 7 7.13 -29.99 48.30
C GLY A 7 5.73 -30.28 47.77
N PRO A 8 5.47 -30.03 46.48
CA PRO A 8 4.15 -30.25 45.87
C PRO A 8 3.71 -31.71 46.09
N LYS A 9 2.43 -31.91 46.44
CA LYS A 9 1.86 -33.25 46.64
C LYS A 9 1.78 -33.96 45.29
N PHE A 10 1.77 -35.29 45.29
CA PHE A 10 1.69 -36.10 44.05
C PHE A 10 0.46 -35.75 43.19
N SER A 11 -0.63 -35.30 43.80
CA SER A 11 -1.84 -34.79 43.12
C SER A 11 -1.67 -33.43 42.42
N GLU A 12 -0.56 -32.73 42.68
CA GLU A 12 -0.22 -31.43 42.10
C GLU A 12 0.93 -31.56 41.07
N MET A 13 1.39 -32.79 40.82
CA MET A 13 2.47 -33.07 39.88
C MET A 13 1.86 -33.28 38.49
N GLU A 14 2.23 -32.43 37.53
CA GLU A 14 1.74 -32.50 36.15
C GLU A 14 2.03 -33.88 35.57
N THR A 15 0.99 -34.57 35.10
CA THR A 15 1.12 -35.92 34.55
C THR A 15 1.81 -35.89 33.18
N GLU A 16 2.45 -36.98 32.81
CA GLU A 16 3.14 -37.09 31.52
C GLU A 16 2.18 -36.88 30.33
N GLU A 17 0.93 -37.34 30.46
CA GLU A 17 -0.14 -37.12 29.48
C GLU A 17 -0.55 -35.64 29.37
N GLU A 18 -0.68 -34.93 30.49
CA GLU A 18 -0.96 -33.48 30.49
C GLU A 18 0.20 -32.70 29.84
N ARG A 19 1.44 -33.10 30.11
CA ARG A 19 2.63 -32.49 29.49
C ARG A 19 2.70 -32.75 27.98
N TYR A 20 2.31 -33.95 27.54
CA TYR A 20 2.26 -34.32 26.13
C TYR A 20 1.15 -33.56 25.38
N GLN A 21 -0.03 -33.38 25.98
CA GLN A 21 -1.14 -32.64 25.36
C GLN A 21 -0.88 -31.12 25.28
N ARG A 22 -0.12 -30.57 26.22
CA ARG A 22 0.20 -29.13 26.28
C ARG A 22 1.29 -28.70 25.30
N SER A 23 2.15 -29.62 24.89
CA SER A 23 3.26 -29.34 23.95
C SER A 23 2.76 -28.93 22.55
N PRO A 24 1.85 -29.67 21.88
CA PRO A 24 1.27 -29.25 20.59
C PRO A 24 0.52 -27.91 20.65
N GLN A 25 -0.20 -27.67 21.75
CA GLN A 25 -0.99 -26.44 21.95
C GLN A 25 -0.11 -25.20 22.11
N ARG A 26 1.04 -25.31 22.81
CA ARG A 26 2.03 -24.24 22.87
C ARG A 26 2.63 -23.96 21.50
N THR A 27 3.00 -25.00 20.76
CA THR A 27 3.58 -24.84 19.41
C THR A 27 2.59 -24.21 18.43
N GLU A 28 1.30 -24.53 18.52
CA GLU A 28 0.27 -23.91 17.69
C GLU A 28 0.01 -22.44 18.07
N GLN A 29 -0.05 -22.12 19.37
CA GLN A 29 -0.15 -20.73 19.82
C GLN A 29 1.06 -19.89 19.43
N GLU A 30 2.27 -20.45 19.50
CA GLU A 30 3.51 -19.79 19.08
C GLU A 30 3.51 -19.51 17.57
N ARG A 31 3.06 -20.48 16.77
CA ARG A 31 2.89 -20.31 15.31
C ARG A 31 1.82 -19.28 14.95
N GLN A 32 0.69 -19.26 15.65
CA GLN A 32 -0.35 -18.26 15.45
C GLN A 32 0.16 -16.85 15.82
N ALA A 33 0.86 -16.73 16.96
CA ALA A 33 1.47 -15.47 17.36
C ALA A 33 2.52 -14.98 16.35
N GLU A 34 3.32 -15.88 15.77
CA GLU A 34 4.27 -15.55 14.71
C GLU A 34 3.59 -15.09 13.43
N GLN A 35 2.52 -15.77 12.98
CA GLN A 35 1.74 -15.34 11.82
C GLN A 35 1.10 -13.96 12.01
N LEU A 36 0.57 -13.69 13.21
CA LEU A 36 0.01 -12.37 13.54
C LEU A 36 1.09 -11.28 13.48
N ARG A 37 2.30 -11.55 13.98
CA ARG A 37 3.44 -10.62 13.86
C ARG A 37 3.84 -10.39 12.40
N CYS A 38 3.93 -11.44 11.59
CA CYS A 38 4.25 -11.30 10.16
C CYS A 38 3.20 -10.49 9.40
N THR A 39 1.91 -10.73 9.65
CA THR A 39 0.83 -9.98 9.00
C THR A 39 0.77 -8.52 9.45
N GLU A 40 1.07 -8.23 10.72
CA GLU A 40 1.17 -6.87 11.23
C GLU A 40 2.36 -6.12 10.61
N MET A 41 3.52 -6.78 10.50
CA MET A 41 4.70 -6.23 9.82
C MET A 41 4.40 -5.91 8.36
N ALA A 42 3.79 -6.84 7.62
CA ALA A 42 3.39 -6.62 6.23
C ALA A 42 2.41 -5.44 6.08
N ARG A 43 1.46 -5.27 7.02
CA ARG A 43 0.55 -4.11 7.03
C ARG A 43 1.30 -2.80 7.26
N ARG A 44 2.24 -2.77 8.20
CA ARG A 44 3.06 -1.57 8.49
C ARG A 44 3.94 -1.22 7.29
N GLU A 45 4.53 -2.22 6.64
CA GLU A 45 5.30 -2.02 5.40
C GLU A 45 4.45 -1.48 4.26
N TRP A 46 3.26 -2.05 4.04
CA TRP A 46 2.33 -1.58 3.03
C TRP A 46 1.87 -0.14 3.31
N ALA A 47 1.60 0.20 4.58
CA ALA A 47 1.24 1.57 4.98
C ALA A 47 2.38 2.56 4.69
N ARG A 48 3.63 2.21 5.03
CA ARG A 48 4.81 3.03 4.71
C ARG A 48 4.99 3.21 3.20
N HIS A 49 4.83 2.15 2.43
CA HIS A 49 4.91 2.21 0.97
C HIS A 49 3.81 3.11 0.39
N ARG A 50 2.58 3.01 0.91
CA ARG A 50 1.46 3.88 0.52
C ARG A 50 1.76 5.35 0.81
N GLU A 51 2.27 5.67 1.98
CA GLU A 51 2.64 7.04 2.33
C GLU A 51 3.77 7.58 1.44
N ALA A 52 4.78 6.76 1.13
CA ALA A 52 5.87 7.13 0.23
C ALA A 52 5.35 7.39 -1.20
N GLU A 53 4.46 6.55 -1.71
CA GLU A 53 3.81 6.72 -3.00
C GLU A 53 2.94 7.98 -3.05
N GLU A 54 2.21 8.29 -1.97
CA GLU A 54 1.39 9.49 -1.87
C GLU A 54 2.25 10.76 -1.83
N LYS A 55 3.38 10.75 -1.12
CA LYS A 55 4.37 11.85 -1.15
C LYS A 55 4.95 12.03 -2.54
N ALA A 56 5.41 10.95 -3.18
CA ALA A 56 5.95 11.00 -4.53
C ALA A 56 4.89 11.50 -5.54
N GLN A 57 3.61 11.12 -5.38
CA GLN A 57 2.53 11.68 -6.20
C GLN A 57 2.30 13.16 -5.93
N GLN A 58 2.32 13.61 -4.68
CA GLN A 58 2.20 15.03 -4.35
C GLN A 58 3.35 15.84 -4.95
N GLU A 59 4.58 15.35 -4.87
CA GLU A 59 5.75 15.98 -5.48
C GLU A 59 5.67 16.02 -7.01
N ARG A 60 5.12 14.98 -7.65
CA ARG A 60 4.87 15.02 -9.10
C ARG A 60 3.78 16.03 -9.45
N ARG A 61 2.71 16.11 -8.64
CA ARG A 61 1.61 17.06 -8.86
C ARG A 61 2.02 18.50 -8.60
N SER A 62 2.93 18.77 -7.67
CA SER A 62 3.42 20.13 -7.38
C SER A 62 4.25 20.72 -8.52
N ARG A 63 4.77 19.87 -9.43
CA ARG A 63 5.43 20.32 -10.67
C ARG A 63 4.46 20.87 -11.70
N VAL A 64 3.16 20.58 -11.57
CA VAL A 64 2.14 21.10 -12.49
C VAL A 64 1.87 22.56 -12.16
N LYS A 65 2.34 23.45 -13.03
CA LYS A 65 2.10 24.90 -12.92
C LYS A 65 0.75 25.29 -13.49
N GLN A 66 0.34 24.63 -14.57
CA GLN A 66 -0.93 24.88 -15.25
C GLN A 66 -1.59 23.58 -15.67
N VAL A 67 -2.86 23.43 -15.28
CA VAL A 67 -3.72 22.33 -15.70
C VAL A 67 -4.30 22.67 -17.08
N GLY A 68 -4.02 21.81 -18.05
CA GLY A 68 -4.53 21.93 -19.40
C GLY A 68 -5.77 21.08 -19.65
N THR A 69 -6.08 20.86 -20.93
CA THR A 69 -7.12 19.92 -21.35
C THR A 69 -6.52 18.56 -21.67
N LEU A 70 -7.30 17.51 -21.38
CA LEU A 70 -6.94 16.13 -21.65
C LEU A 70 -8.05 15.49 -22.49
N THR A 71 -7.73 15.10 -23.72
CA THR A 71 -8.69 14.52 -24.66
C THR A 71 -8.27 13.11 -25.06
N ARG A 72 -9.20 12.16 -24.99
CA ARG A 72 -8.95 10.80 -25.51
C ARG A 72 -9.16 10.80 -27.02
N LEU A 73 -8.14 10.48 -27.79
CA LEU A 73 -8.25 10.35 -29.24
C LEU A 73 -8.67 8.94 -29.66
N ARG A 74 -8.01 7.92 -29.11
CA ARG A 74 -8.28 6.50 -29.37
C ARG A 74 -7.82 5.65 -28.18
N ASP A 75 -7.99 4.34 -28.25
CA ASP A 75 -7.55 3.44 -27.19
C ASP A 75 -6.06 3.59 -26.90
N GLY A 76 -5.75 3.91 -25.64
CA GLY A 76 -4.39 4.14 -25.16
C GLY A 76 -3.71 5.41 -25.68
N VAL A 77 -4.39 6.29 -26.43
CA VAL A 77 -3.79 7.54 -26.95
C VAL A 77 -4.56 8.74 -26.47
N TRP A 78 -3.83 9.65 -25.83
CA TRP A 78 -4.34 10.86 -25.22
C TRP A 78 -3.61 12.06 -25.78
N GLU A 79 -4.36 13.14 -25.96
CA GLU A 79 -3.84 14.44 -26.36
C GLU A 79 -3.92 15.38 -25.16
N THR A 80 -2.83 16.08 -24.90
CA THR A 80 -2.76 17.12 -23.88
C THR A 80 -2.49 18.47 -24.53
N ARG A 81 -3.27 19.48 -24.14
CA ARG A 81 -3.12 20.87 -24.62
C ARG A 81 -3.08 21.84 -23.46
N GLY A 82 -2.18 22.82 -23.51
CA GLY A 82 -2.05 23.86 -22.50
C GLY A 82 -1.59 23.37 -21.11
N TRP A 83 -0.91 22.22 -21.03
CA TRP A 83 -0.30 21.74 -19.79
C TRP A 83 1.07 22.41 -19.59
N GLN A 84 1.36 22.83 -18.36
CA GLN A 84 2.70 23.28 -17.99
C GLN A 84 3.19 22.47 -16.80
N ILE A 85 4.21 21.65 -17.02
CA ILE A 85 4.82 20.78 -16.01
C ILE A 85 6.32 21.10 -15.95
N ASP A 86 6.81 21.44 -14.76
CA ASP A 86 8.23 21.76 -14.55
C ASP A 86 9.13 20.55 -14.89
N GLY A 87 10.18 20.79 -15.68
CA GLY A 87 11.10 19.76 -16.16
C GLY A 87 10.63 18.98 -17.39
N VAL A 88 9.52 19.39 -18.01
CA VAL A 88 9.05 18.86 -19.29
C VAL A 88 8.99 19.99 -20.30
N ASP A 89 9.76 19.88 -21.37
CA ASP A 89 9.72 20.79 -22.51
C ASP A 89 8.47 20.46 -23.37
N ASP A 90 7.28 20.71 -22.82
CA ASP A 90 6.01 20.63 -23.54
C ASP A 90 5.65 22.04 -24.04
N HIS A 91 6.53 22.61 -24.88
CA HIS A 91 6.25 23.84 -25.63
C HIS A 91 5.46 23.60 -26.92
N GLU A 92 4.91 22.40 -27.09
CA GLU A 92 4.11 22.04 -28.25
C GLU A 92 2.64 21.87 -27.82
N ASP A 93 1.76 22.74 -28.33
CA ASP A 93 0.32 22.60 -28.12
C ASP A 93 -0.18 21.35 -28.86
N GLY A 94 -0.77 20.38 -28.15
CA GLY A 94 -1.33 19.17 -28.77
C GLY A 94 -0.41 17.95 -28.80
N VAL A 95 0.48 17.81 -27.81
CA VAL A 95 1.29 16.58 -27.69
C VAL A 95 0.37 15.37 -27.46
N THR A 96 0.52 14.39 -28.35
CA THR A 96 -0.13 13.08 -28.20
C THR A 96 0.82 12.11 -27.54
N HIS A 97 0.37 11.47 -26.47
CA HIS A 97 1.16 10.48 -25.74
C HIS A 97 0.36 9.22 -25.45
N ARG A 98 1.09 8.12 -25.24
CA ARG A 98 0.53 6.78 -25.04
C ARG A 98 0.45 6.32 -23.58
N GLY A 99 0.86 7.14 -22.61
CA GLY A 99 0.79 6.69 -21.21
C GLY A 99 1.09 7.73 -20.12
N SER A 100 2.09 8.58 -20.29
CA SER A 100 2.46 9.53 -19.23
C SER A 100 3.02 10.83 -19.79
N LEU A 101 2.77 11.93 -19.08
CA LEU A 101 3.32 13.26 -19.33
C LEU A 101 4.04 13.73 -18.08
N GLY A 102 5.34 14.05 -18.15
CA GLY A 102 6.10 14.53 -16.99
C GLY A 102 6.15 13.58 -15.79
N GLY A 103 6.06 12.27 -16.03
CA GLY A 103 5.97 11.26 -14.98
C GLY A 103 4.60 11.17 -14.30
N LEU A 104 3.59 11.92 -14.75
CA LEU A 104 2.19 11.75 -14.36
C LEU A 104 1.50 10.76 -15.28
N SER A 105 0.75 9.82 -14.70
CA SER A 105 -0.09 8.89 -15.46
C SER A 105 -1.28 9.62 -16.08
N VAL A 106 -1.86 9.09 -17.16
CA VAL A 106 -3.13 9.62 -17.70
C VAL A 106 -4.23 9.69 -16.63
N GLN A 107 -4.25 8.75 -15.68
CA GLN A 107 -5.23 8.76 -14.60
C GLN A 107 -5.04 9.95 -13.66
N ASP A 108 -3.80 10.30 -13.33
CA ASP A 108 -3.48 11.52 -12.57
C ASP A 108 -3.84 12.78 -13.35
N LEU A 109 -3.53 12.83 -14.66
CA LEU A 109 -3.87 13.96 -15.51
C LEU A 109 -5.40 14.16 -15.62
N CYS A 110 -6.19 13.09 -15.76
CA CYS A 110 -7.67 13.11 -15.72
C CYS A 110 -8.19 13.55 -14.36
N ALA A 111 -7.55 13.11 -13.27
CA ALA A 111 -7.91 13.53 -11.93
C ALA A 111 -7.64 15.02 -11.67
N LEU A 112 -6.57 15.57 -12.24
CA LEU A 112 -6.24 16.99 -12.17
C LEU A 112 -7.15 17.85 -13.05
N ALA A 113 -7.43 17.42 -14.29
CA ALA A 113 -8.22 18.19 -15.25
C ALA A 113 -9.73 18.14 -15.00
N HIS A 114 -10.26 17.00 -14.56
CA HIS A 114 -11.71 16.78 -14.42
C HIS A 114 -12.11 16.43 -12.97
N GLY A 115 -11.15 16.36 -12.05
CA GLY A 115 -11.37 16.02 -10.65
C GLY A 115 -11.19 14.53 -10.33
N PRO A 116 -11.01 14.17 -9.05
CA PRO A 116 -10.60 12.83 -8.61
C PRO A 116 -11.64 11.73 -8.88
N ARG A 117 -12.87 12.10 -9.24
CA ARG A 117 -13.96 11.16 -9.59
C ARG A 117 -14.14 11.00 -11.11
N CYS A 118 -13.25 11.59 -11.92
CA CYS A 118 -13.18 11.44 -13.37
C CYS A 118 -13.19 9.95 -13.77
N ARG A 119 -14.13 9.55 -14.63
CA ARG A 119 -14.19 8.19 -15.19
C ARG A 119 -13.66 8.12 -16.63
N CYS A 120 -13.11 9.20 -17.19
CA CYS A 120 -12.64 9.25 -18.57
C CYS A 120 -11.54 8.19 -18.86
N THR A 121 -10.71 7.90 -17.85
CA THR A 121 -9.67 6.86 -17.91
C THR A 121 -10.14 5.48 -17.46
N ARG A 122 -11.34 5.38 -16.88
CA ARG A 122 -12.00 4.10 -16.58
C ARG A 122 -12.71 3.60 -17.83
N GLY A 123 -11.93 3.19 -18.84
CA GLY A 123 -12.45 2.45 -19.99
C GLY A 123 -12.78 1.01 -19.60
N ARG A 124 -13.92 0.51 -20.12
CA ARG A 124 -14.48 -0.84 -19.93
C ARG A 124 -13.40 -1.93 -19.98
N SER A 125 -13.27 -2.67 -18.89
CA SER A 125 -12.81 -4.06 -18.94
C SER A 125 -13.78 -4.92 -19.74
#